data_AF-B8BA12-F1
#
_entry.id   AF-B8BA12-F1
#
_cell.length_a   1.000
_cell.length_b   1.000
_cell.length_c   1.000
_cell.angle_alpha   90.00
_cell.angle_beta   90.00
_cell.angle_gamma   90.00
#
_symmetry.space_group_name_H-M   'P 1'
#
loop_
_entity.id
_entity.type
_entity.pdbx_description
1 polymer ?
#
loop_
_entity_poly.entity_id
_entity_poly.type
_entity_poly.pdbx_seq_one_letter_code
_entity_poly.pdbx_strand_id
1 'polypeptide(L)'
;MPDIQLGCHTIRSHGTSVARLHMYDWIILLFLAVVDGLLNIIEPFHRFVGRDMMTDLRYPLKGNTIPFWAVPKFDNVTTNVICHGEKSVIKEGHKSFPSGHSSWSFAGLGFLAWYLAVKLKAFDRKGHIAKLCIVFLPLLVASLVAVSRVDDYWHHWQDVFAGGIIGLTVSSFCYLQFFPYPFDADAVWPHAYFQQLADTQSNGIANSYNMGPTDIEIADEGHGAISLRDTSPILDTMESASSPSIHSLSRPRGKPGNATLRATPAPRSQGIMADTQLGCHTIGSHGIKVAKFHLYDWMILIFLAVVYGLFNIIEPFHRFVGSDMLTDLRYPLKGNTVPFWAVPLIAIVLPWAIFGGIYFKKKNVYDLHHGILGILYSVLITAVITDAIKNGVGRPRPDFFWRCFPDGKPNFNNVTGDVICHGERSVIKEGYKSFPSGHSSGAFAGLGFLAWYLAGKLKAFNREGHIAKLCLVFLPLLVASLVAVSRVDDYWHHWQDVFAGGIIGLTVASFCYLQFFPYPFDADAIWPHAHFQQLAESRSNGNENSHNMGWTETDAFHEGAGAVALRDTSLVLDSMESGRRF
;
A
#
# COMPACT_ATOMS: atom_id res chain seq x y z
N MET A 1 6.16 27.87 26.77
CA MET A 1 4.87 28.09 26.09
C MET A 1 3.80 27.51 27.00
N PRO A 2 2.70 28.20 27.29
CA PRO A 2 1.62 27.58 28.06
C PRO A 2 0.99 26.46 27.22
N ASP A 3 0.78 25.29 27.84
CA ASP A 3 0.13 24.14 27.22
C ASP A 3 -1.33 24.50 26.90
N ILE A 4 -1.62 24.70 25.61
CA ILE A 4 -3.00 24.81 25.14
C ILE A 4 -3.59 23.41 25.21
N GLN A 5 -4.28 23.09 26.30
CA GLN A 5 -5.12 21.91 26.38
C GLN A 5 -6.45 22.19 25.70
N LEU A 6 -6.82 21.39 24.70
CA LEU A 6 -8.20 21.36 24.23
C LEU A 6 -9.11 20.99 25.41
N GLY A 7 -10.19 21.75 25.60
CA GLY A 7 -11.13 21.52 26.70
C GLY A 7 -11.68 20.09 26.73
N CYS A 8 -12.11 19.63 27.90
CA CYS A 8 -12.72 18.31 28.04
C CYS A 8 -14.09 18.28 27.35
N HIS A 9 -14.18 17.63 26.19
CA HIS A 9 -15.42 17.44 25.46
C HIS A 9 -16.09 16.11 25.87
N THR A 10 -17.40 16.13 26.14
CA THR A 10 -18.16 14.93 26.50
C THR A 10 -18.86 14.33 25.28
N ILE A 11 -19.16 13.03 25.32
CA ILE A 11 -19.91 12.32 24.27
C ILE A 11 -21.25 13.04 23.98
N ARG A 12 -21.88 13.62 24.99
CA ARG A 12 -23.18 14.30 24.87
C ARG A 12 -23.10 15.66 24.17
N SER A 13 -21.95 16.35 24.25
CA SER A 13 -21.76 17.67 23.62
C SER A 13 -21.09 17.61 22.25
N HIS A 14 -20.27 16.60 21.95
CA HIS A 14 -19.52 16.52 20.69
C HIS A 14 -19.61 15.16 19.97
N GLY A 15 -20.13 14.10 20.60
CA GLY A 15 -20.18 12.76 20.01
C GLY A 15 -21.03 12.67 18.74
N THR A 16 -22.14 13.42 18.66
CA THR A 16 -22.98 13.51 17.45
C THR A 16 -22.29 14.23 16.30
N SER A 17 -21.43 15.21 16.60
CA SER A 17 -20.63 15.93 15.61
C SER A 17 -19.54 15.02 15.02
N VAL A 18 -18.82 14.30 15.90
CA VAL A 18 -17.78 13.33 15.49
C VAL A 18 -18.40 12.18 14.69
N ALA A 19 -19.54 11.62 15.12
CA ALA A 19 -20.23 10.57 14.38
C ALA A 19 -20.67 11.03 12.98
N ARG A 20 -21.09 12.29 12.84
CA ARG A 20 -21.45 12.88 11.53
C ARG A 20 -20.23 13.09 10.64
N LEU A 21 -19.08 13.47 11.20
CA LEU A 21 -17.81 13.59 10.48
C LEU A 21 -17.36 12.25 9.89
N HIS A 22 -17.54 11.16 10.64
CA HIS A 22 -17.16 9.79 10.23
C HIS A 22 -18.33 8.99 9.63
N MET A 23 -19.43 9.63 9.22
CA MET A 23 -20.62 8.92 8.71
C MET A 23 -20.28 7.99 7.53
N TYR A 24 -19.40 8.41 6.62
CA TYR A 24 -18.97 7.58 5.49
C TYR A 24 -18.16 6.35 5.92
N ASP A 25 -17.36 6.46 6.98
CA ASP A 25 -16.61 5.34 7.52
C ASP A 25 -17.59 4.26 8.06
N TRP A 26 -18.67 4.67 8.73
CA TRP A 26 -19.73 3.75 9.17
C TRP A 26 -20.49 3.09 8.02
N ILE A 27 -20.83 3.85 6.97
CA ILE A 27 -21.49 3.30 5.78
C ILE A 27 -20.61 2.25 5.11
N ILE A 28 -19.30 2.51 5.01
CA ILE A 28 -18.36 1.56 4.41
C ILE A 28 -18.17 0.32 5.28
N LEU A 29 -18.14 0.45 6.61
CA LEU A 29 -18.12 -0.70 7.50
C LEU A 29 -19.35 -1.59 7.32
N LEU A 30 -20.55 -1.00 7.21
CA LEU A 30 -21.77 -1.75 6.91
C LEU A 30 -21.68 -2.44 5.54
N PHE A 31 -21.19 -1.72 4.52
CA PHE A 31 -20.99 -2.29 3.19
C PHE A 31 -20.00 -3.47 3.21
N LEU A 32 -18.89 -3.37 3.93
CA LEU A 32 -17.92 -4.47 4.08
C LEU A 32 -18.54 -5.69 4.78
N ALA A 33 -19.37 -5.48 5.81
CA ALA A 33 -20.09 -6.58 6.46
C ALA A 33 -21.07 -7.28 5.50
N VAL A 34 -21.75 -6.51 4.64
CA VAL A 34 -22.61 -7.09 3.59
C VAL A 34 -21.80 -7.85 2.56
N VAL A 35 -20.67 -7.29 2.10
CA VAL A 35 -19.77 -7.97 1.14
C VAL A 35 -19.23 -9.27 1.73
N ASP A 36 -18.77 -9.28 2.98
CA ASP A 36 -18.31 -10.49 3.67
C ASP A 36 -19.41 -11.56 3.77
N GLY A 37 -20.62 -11.15 4.13
CA GLY A 37 -21.80 -12.03 4.13
C GLY A 37 -22.09 -12.63 2.74
N LEU A 38 -22.02 -11.82 1.68
CA LEU A 38 -22.22 -12.27 0.30
C LEU A 38 -21.11 -13.23 -0.16
N LEU A 39 -19.85 -12.93 0.13
CA LEU A 39 -18.71 -13.78 -0.19
C LEU A 39 -18.79 -15.14 0.50
N ASN A 40 -19.37 -15.20 1.71
CA ASN A 40 -19.59 -16.46 2.41
C ASN A 40 -20.64 -17.36 1.75
N ILE A 41 -21.62 -16.77 1.06
CA ILE A 41 -22.65 -17.50 0.31
C ILE A 41 -22.05 -18.15 -0.95
N ILE A 42 -21.13 -17.49 -1.63
CA ILE A 42 -20.50 -17.98 -2.88
C ILE A 42 -19.83 -19.35 -2.62
N GLU A 43 -20.04 -20.28 -3.57
CA GLU A 43 -19.39 -21.59 -3.53
C GLU A 43 -17.88 -21.42 -3.80
N PRO A 44 -17.01 -22.03 -2.98
CA PRO A 44 -15.58 -21.99 -3.21
C PRO A 44 -15.24 -22.78 -4.48
N PHE A 45 -14.15 -22.39 -5.13
CA PHE A 45 -13.67 -23.09 -6.30
C PHE A 45 -13.19 -24.50 -5.92
N HIS A 46 -13.66 -25.51 -6.65
CA HIS A 46 -13.23 -26.89 -6.44
C HIS A 46 -11.89 -27.15 -7.10
N ARG A 47 -10.88 -27.43 -6.27
CA ARG A 47 -9.58 -27.91 -6.72
C ARG A 47 -9.61 -29.45 -6.82
N PHE A 48 -9.17 -29.98 -7.95
CA PHE A 48 -8.75 -31.36 -8.18
C PHE A 48 -7.89 -31.87 -7.03
N VAL A 49 -8.27 -33.04 -6.52
CA VAL A 49 -7.54 -33.80 -5.51
C VAL A 49 -7.31 -35.19 -6.06
N GLY A 50 -6.06 -35.47 -6.41
CA GLY A 50 -5.63 -36.77 -6.92
C GLY A 50 -5.64 -37.86 -5.85
N ARG A 51 -5.60 -39.12 -6.29
CA ARG A 51 -5.54 -40.30 -5.40
C ARG A 51 -4.30 -40.32 -4.52
N ASP A 52 -3.17 -39.95 -5.09
CA ASP A 52 -1.88 -39.78 -4.43
C ASP A 52 -1.91 -38.63 -3.42
N MET A 53 -2.55 -37.52 -3.73
CA MET A 53 -2.69 -36.38 -2.80
C MET A 53 -3.52 -36.72 -1.54
N MET A 54 -4.40 -37.72 -1.61
CA MET A 54 -5.22 -38.14 -0.48
C MET A 54 -4.40 -38.72 0.68
N THR A 55 -3.16 -39.18 0.45
CA THR A 55 -2.30 -39.63 1.56
C THR A 55 -1.96 -38.48 2.50
N ASP A 56 -1.81 -37.27 1.94
CA ASP A 56 -1.37 -36.08 2.68
C ASP A 56 -2.56 -35.29 3.25
N LEU A 57 -3.77 -35.55 2.77
CA LEU A 57 -5.00 -34.84 3.16
C LEU A 57 -5.89 -35.65 4.13
N ARG A 58 -5.56 -36.92 4.42
CA ARG A 58 -6.39 -37.81 5.23
C ARG A 58 -6.08 -37.68 6.72
N TYR A 59 -6.65 -36.67 7.36
CA TYR A 59 -6.66 -36.52 8.83
C TYR A 59 -8.06 -36.69 9.42
N PRO A 60 -8.21 -37.26 10.63
CA PRO A 60 -9.50 -37.35 11.30
C PRO A 60 -9.95 -35.98 11.79
N LEU A 61 -11.21 -35.61 11.56
CA LEU A 61 -11.81 -34.45 12.23
C LEU A 61 -11.90 -34.74 13.74
N LYS A 62 -11.29 -33.89 14.58
CA LYS A 62 -11.41 -34.03 16.05
C LYS A 62 -12.89 -33.96 16.44
N GLY A 63 -13.40 -35.05 17.00
CA GLY A 63 -14.81 -35.25 17.33
C GLY A 63 -15.48 -36.45 16.65
N ASN A 64 -14.89 -36.99 15.57
CA ASN A 64 -15.42 -38.14 14.84
C ASN A 64 -14.39 -39.29 14.77
N THR A 65 -14.75 -40.48 15.26
CA THR A 65 -14.04 -41.73 14.93
C THR A 65 -14.17 -41.96 13.44
N ILE A 66 -13.08 -42.18 12.69
CA ILE A 66 -13.14 -42.45 11.25
C ILE A 66 -14.09 -43.64 11.04
N PRO A 67 -15.26 -43.44 10.43
CA PRO A 67 -16.17 -44.55 10.22
C PRO A 67 -15.51 -45.53 9.25
N PHE A 68 -15.72 -46.84 9.45
CA PHE A 68 -15.14 -47.87 8.57
C PHE A 68 -15.56 -47.71 7.09
N TRP A 69 -16.64 -46.96 6.82
CA TRP A 69 -17.14 -46.65 5.49
C TRP A 69 -16.56 -45.36 4.87
N ALA A 70 -15.65 -44.65 5.55
CA ALA A 70 -14.89 -43.51 5.01
C ALA A 70 -13.79 -43.97 4.02
N VAL A 71 -14.23 -44.66 2.97
CA VAL A 71 -13.37 -45.11 1.87
C VAL A 71 -13.39 -44.04 0.78
N PRO A 72 -12.25 -43.47 0.40
CA PRO A 72 -12.17 -42.52 -0.71
C PRO A 72 -12.72 -43.15 -1.98
N LYS A 73 -13.69 -42.50 -2.61
CA LYS A 73 -14.15 -42.85 -3.96
C LYS A 73 -13.38 -42.00 -4.96
N PHE A 74 -13.00 -42.59 -6.08
CA PHE A 74 -12.29 -41.89 -7.15
C PHE A 74 -13.05 -42.03 -8.45
N ASP A 75 -12.99 -40.98 -9.27
CA ASP A 75 -13.45 -41.04 -10.64
C ASP A 75 -12.52 -41.96 -11.46
N ASN A 76 -13.12 -42.84 -12.27
CA ASN A 76 -12.37 -43.85 -13.03
C ASN A 76 -11.56 -43.26 -14.20
N VAL A 77 -11.86 -42.03 -14.62
CA VAL A 77 -11.23 -41.38 -15.78
C VAL A 77 -10.22 -40.34 -15.35
N THR A 78 -10.64 -39.44 -14.47
CA THR A 78 -9.86 -38.28 -14.01
C THR A 78 -9.03 -38.56 -12.76
N THR A 79 -9.25 -39.69 -12.08
CA THR A 79 -8.67 -40.05 -10.78
C THR A 79 -8.95 -39.06 -9.64
N ASN A 80 -9.83 -38.08 -9.88
CA ASN A 80 -10.26 -37.09 -8.89
C ASN A 80 -11.05 -37.76 -7.76
N VAL A 81 -10.94 -37.24 -6.54
CA VAL A 81 -11.75 -37.70 -5.41
C VAL A 81 -13.23 -37.33 -5.59
N ILE A 82 -14.12 -38.27 -5.27
CA ILE A 82 -15.56 -38.07 -5.24
C ILE A 82 -15.99 -37.88 -3.78
N CYS A 83 -16.21 -36.63 -3.40
CA CYS A 83 -16.69 -36.26 -2.07
C CYS A 83 -18.17 -36.65 -1.92
N HIS A 84 -18.48 -37.44 -0.88
CA HIS A 84 -19.83 -37.92 -0.57
C HIS A 84 -20.25 -37.59 0.88
N GLY A 85 -19.48 -36.75 1.57
CA GLY A 85 -19.77 -36.24 2.91
C GLY A 85 -20.78 -35.10 2.93
N GLU A 86 -20.95 -34.46 4.08
CA GLU A 86 -21.84 -33.32 4.25
C GLU A 86 -21.35 -32.11 3.43
N LYS A 87 -22.26 -31.52 2.63
CA LYS A 87 -21.90 -30.43 1.70
C LYS A 87 -21.34 -29.19 2.41
N SER A 88 -21.84 -28.85 3.58
CA SER A 88 -21.37 -27.72 4.41
C SER A 88 -19.90 -27.92 4.84
N VAL A 89 -19.56 -29.11 5.33
CA VAL A 89 -18.22 -29.48 5.77
C VAL A 89 -17.25 -29.54 4.58
N ILE A 90 -17.69 -30.08 3.44
CA ILE A 90 -16.88 -30.08 2.21
C ILE A 90 -16.62 -28.64 1.74
N LYS A 91 -17.66 -27.79 1.75
CA LYS A 91 -17.54 -26.38 1.38
C LYS A 91 -16.53 -25.66 2.27
N GLU A 92 -16.61 -25.85 3.58
CA GLU A 92 -15.69 -25.23 4.54
C GLU A 92 -14.25 -25.76 4.37
N GLY A 93 -14.07 -27.06 4.13
CA GLY A 93 -12.76 -27.64 3.85
C GLY A 93 -12.07 -27.06 2.61
N HIS A 94 -12.84 -26.62 1.61
CA HIS A 94 -12.29 -25.93 0.43
C HIS A 94 -11.96 -24.44 0.69
N LYS A 95 -12.37 -23.88 1.84
CA LYS A 95 -12.11 -22.49 2.26
C LYS A 95 -10.95 -22.40 3.26
N SER A 96 -10.01 -23.34 3.21
CA SER A 96 -8.92 -23.42 4.21
C SER A 96 -7.90 -22.28 4.11
N PHE A 97 -7.59 -21.78 2.90
CA PHE A 97 -6.53 -20.79 2.70
C PHE A 97 -7.06 -19.39 2.31
N PRO A 98 -6.56 -18.32 2.96
CA PRO A 98 -5.84 -18.29 4.23
C PRO A 98 -6.81 -18.54 5.41
N SER A 99 -6.28 -18.88 6.59
CA SER A 99 -7.15 -19.13 7.75
C SER A 99 -7.83 -17.84 8.25
N GLY A 100 -9.16 -17.76 8.07
CA GLY A 100 -9.98 -16.64 8.52
C GLY A 100 -9.91 -16.43 10.04
N HIS A 101 -10.00 -17.50 10.83
CA HIS A 101 -9.90 -17.43 12.29
C HIS A 101 -8.58 -16.81 12.75
N SER A 102 -7.46 -17.20 12.13
CA SER A 102 -6.15 -16.60 12.40
C SER A 102 -6.14 -15.13 12.01
N SER A 103 -6.58 -14.80 10.79
CA SER A 103 -6.60 -13.42 10.28
C SER A 103 -7.41 -12.46 11.15
N TRP A 104 -8.64 -12.83 11.52
CA TRP A 104 -9.50 -11.98 12.35
C TRP A 104 -8.95 -11.79 13.76
N SER A 105 -8.41 -12.88 14.36
CA SER A 105 -7.83 -12.83 15.71
C SER A 105 -6.60 -11.92 15.74
N PHE A 106 -5.68 -12.07 14.79
CA PHE A 106 -4.48 -11.22 14.70
C PHE A 106 -4.82 -9.77 14.29
N ALA A 107 -5.87 -9.55 13.49
CA ALA A 107 -6.33 -8.20 13.16
C ALA A 107 -6.78 -7.42 14.40
N GLY A 108 -7.71 -7.99 15.19
CA GLY A 108 -8.28 -7.35 16.37
C GLY A 108 -7.29 -7.29 17.54
N LEU A 109 -6.69 -8.43 17.90
CA LEU A 109 -5.77 -8.50 19.05
C LEU A 109 -4.41 -7.86 18.76
N GLY A 110 -3.97 -7.88 17.49
CA GLY A 110 -2.81 -7.09 17.07
C GLY A 110 -3.04 -5.60 17.24
N PHE A 111 -4.26 -5.12 16.96
CA PHE A 111 -4.58 -3.69 17.07
C PHE A 111 -4.58 -3.29 18.55
N LEU A 112 -5.17 -4.14 19.39
CA LEU A 112 -5.13 -3.99 20.83
C LEU A 112 -3.69 -3.98 21.38
N ALA A 113 -2.80 -4.84 20.86
CA ALA A 113 -1.39 -4.84 21.25
C ALA A 113 -0.70 -3.52 20.91
N TRP A 114 -0.87 -2.99 19.69
CA TRP A 114 -0.37 -1.66 19.32
C TRP A 114 -0.92 -0.56 20.22
N TYR A 115 -2.23 -0.58 20.47
CA TYR A 115 -2.90 0.40 21.33
C TYR A 115 -2.38 0.38 22.76
N LEU A 116 -2.21 -0.81 23.36
CA LEU A 116 -1.64 -0.96 24.70
C LEU A 116 -0.18 -0.53 24.76
N ALA A 117 0.61 -0.79 23.71
CA ALA A 117 2.02 -0.41 23.65
C ALA A 117 2.20 1.11 23.83
N VAL A 118 1.32 1.89 23.19
CA VAL A 118 1.28 3.35 23.35
C VAL A 118 0.76 3.76 24.72
N LYS A 119 -0.42 3.25 25.14
CA LYS A 119 -1.06 3.73 26.37
C LYS A 119 -0.27 3.40 27.63
N LEU A 120 0.44 2.27 27.64
CA LEU A 120 1.33 1.88 28.72
C LEU A 120 2.72 2.51 28.62
N LYS A 121 3.00 3.24 27.53
CA LYS A 121 4.33 3.76 27.18
C LYS A 121 5.38 2.66 27.32
N ALA A 122 5.16 1.55 26.61
CA ALA A 122 6.00 0.35 26.69
C ALA A 122 7.46 0.62 26.31
N PHE A 123 7.70 1.62 25.46
CA PHE A 123 9.02 2.01 24.98
C PHE A 123 9.55 3.32 25.59
N ASP A 124 9.14 3.68 26.81
CA ASP A 124 9.60 4.89 27.52
C ASP A 124 11.06 4.85 28.00
N ARG A 125 11.84 3.84 27.59
CA ARG A 125 13.25 3.61 27.97
C ARG A 125 13.49 3.42 29.48
N LYS A 126 12.43 3.31 30.30
CA LYS A 126 12.56 3.06 31.75
C LYS A 126 12.82 1.59 32.10
N GLY A 127 12.75 0.68 31.13
CA GLY A 127 13.12 -0.72 31.32
C GLY A 127 12.08 -1.59 32.03
N HIS A 128 10.82 -1.17 32.12
CA HIS A 128 9.76 -1.96 32.76
C HIS A 128 9.22 -3.07 31.85
N ILE A 129 9.85 -4.25 31.89
CA ILE A 129 9.49 -5.40 31.05
C ILE A 129 8.03 -5.88 31.23
N ALA A 130 7.43 -5.67 32.41
CA ALA A 130 6.03 -6.01 32.67
C ALA A 130 5.07 -5.35 31.68
N LYS A 131 5.39 -4.13 31.18
CA LYS A 131 4.61 -3.46 30.14
C LYS A 131 4.60 -4.25 28.83
N LEU A 132 5.75 -4.82 28.45
CA LEU A 132 5.85 -5.67 27.25
C LEU A 132 5.03 -6.95 27.42
N CYS A 133 5.05 -7.58 28.59
CA CYS A 133 4.21 -8.77 28.84
C CYS A 133 2.71 -8.48 28.63
N ILE A 134 2.23 -7.32 29.08
CA ILE A 134 0.83 -6.90 28.88
C ILE A 134 0.54 -6.66 27.38
N VAL A 135 1.48 -6.05 26.65
CA VAL A 135 1.37 -5.81 25.20
C VAL A 135 1.35 -7.11 24.39
N PHE A 136 2.12 -8.12 24.80
CA PHE A 136 2.18 -9.41 24.11
C PHE A 136 0.99 -10.33 24.45
N LEU A 137 0.26 -10.08 25.55
CA LEU A 137 -0.84 -10.95 25.96
C LEU A 137 -1.95 -11.09 24.90
N PRO A 138 -2.45 -10.01 24.25
CA PRO A 138 -3.38 -10.14 23.12
C PRO A 138 -2.81 -10.99 21.96
N LEU A 139 -1.52 -10.82 21.63
CA LEU A 139 -0.87 -11.60 20.56
C LEU A 139 -0.75 -13.08 20.92
N LEU A 140 -0.54 -13.40 22.20
CA LEU A 140 -0.55 -14.78 22.69
C LEU A 140 -1.94 -15.39 22.53
N VAL A 141 -3.01 -14.66 22.88
CA VAL A 141 -4.39 -15.13 22.68
C VAL A 141 -4.69 -15.37 21.20
N ALA A 142 -4.27 -14.46 20.31
CA ALA A 142 -4.41 -14.65 18.86
C ALA A 142 -3.66 -15.90 18.38
N SER A 143 -2.45 -16.11 18.90
CA SER A 143 -1.63 -17.28 18.59
C SER A 143 -2.28 -18.58 19.07
N LEU A 144 -2.95 -18.58 20.24
CA LEU A 144 -3.69 -19.75 20.73
C LEU A 144 -4.89 -20.09 19.85
N VAL A 145 -5.64 -19.08 19.37
CA VAL A 145 -6.72 -19.29 18.40
C VAL A 145 -6.16 -19.88 17.09
N ALA A 146 -5.04 -19.33 16.60
CA ALA A 146 -4.34 -19.83 15.43
C ALA A 146 -3.87 -21.28 15.59
N VAL A 147 -3.21 -21.63 16.71
CA VAL A 147 -2.73 -23.00 16.99
C VAL A 147 -3.91 -23.97 17.10
N SER A 148 -5.04 -23.55 17.67
CA SER A 148 -6.23 -24.41 17.77
C SER A 148 -6.71 -24.90 16.39
N ARG A 149 -6.54 -24.09 15.33
CA ARG A 149 -6.89 -24.42 13.94
C ARG A 149 -5.97 -25.43 13.26
N VAL A 150 -4.74 -25.57 13.76
CA VAL A 150 -3.82 -26.62 13.32
C VAL A 150 -4.09 -27.88 14.13
N ASP A 151 -4.34 -27.73 15.43
CA ASP A 151 -4.59 -28.84 16.35
C ASP A 151 -5.90 -29.57 16.05
N ASP A 152 -6.93 -28.90 15.54
CA ASP A 152 -8.20 -29.50 15.12
C ASP A 152 -8.22 -30.03 13.68
N TYR A 153 -7.07 -29.98 13.00
CA TYR A 153 -6.87 -30.41 11.60
C TYR A 153 -7.73 -29.68 10.56
N TRP A 154 -8.29 -28.51 10.89
CA TRP A 154 -9.02 -27.70 9.92
C TRP A 154 -8.11 -26.96 8.94
N HIS A 155 -6.91 -26.58 9.39
CA HIS A 155 -5.97 -25.82 8.58
C HIS A 155 -4.56 -26.42 8.61
N HIS A 156 -3.87 -26.33 7.48
CA HIS A 156 -2.42 -26.50 7.49
C HIS A 156 -1.78 -25.30 8.21
N TRP A 157 -0.61 -25.53 8.83
CA TRP A 157 0.11 -24.45 9.54
C TRP A 157 0.44 -23.25 8.64
N GLN A 158 0.61 -23.49 7.34
CA GLN A 158 0.86 -22.46 6.33
C GLN A 158 -0.34 -21.50 6.18
N ASP A 159 -1.57 -22.04 6.20
CA ASP A 159 -2.80 -21.26 6.07
C ASP A 159 -2.99 -20.34 7.28
N VAL A 160 -2.69 -20.87 8.47
CA VAL A 160 -2.76 -20.15 9.75
C VAL A 160 -1.70 -19.06 9.82
N PHE A 161 -0.48 -19.36 9.38
CA PHE A 161 0.61 -18.39 9.30
C PHE A 161 0.31 -17.26 8.31
N ALA A 162 -0.18 -17.59 7.11
CA ALA A 162 -0.60 -16.62 6.12
C ALA A 162 -1.73 -15.72 6.64
N GLY A 163 -2.75 -16.31 7.27
CA GLY A 163 -3.83 -15.56 7.92
C GLY A 163 -3.30 -14.61 9.00
N GLY A 164 -2.38 -15.07 9.84
CA GLY A 164 -1.77 -14.26 10.90
C GLY A 164 -0.99 -13.06 10.36
N ILE A 165 -0.22 -13.25 9.28
CA ILE A 165 0.48 -12.15 8.59
C ILE A 165 -0.53 -11.13 8.06
N ILE A 166 -1.57 -11.58 7.36
CA ILE A 166 -2.61 -10.69 6.82
C ILE A 166 -3.23 -9.87 7.96
N GLY A 167 -3.63 -10.54 9.05
CA GLY A 167 -4.21 -9.90 10.22
C GLY A 167 -3.29 -8.84 10.83
N LEU A 168 -2.03 -9.19 11.08
CA LEU A 168 -1.04 -8.26 11.65
C LEU A 168 -0.73 -7.08 10.72
N THR A 169 -0.57 -7.32 9.42
CA THR A 169 -0.30 -6.24 8.45
C THR A 169 -1.46 -5.26 8.37
N VAL A 170 -2.70 -5.76 8.25
CA VAL A 170 -3.90 -4.91 8.23
C VAL A 170 -4.02 -4.16 9.55
N SER A 171 -3.79 -4.83 10.69
CA SER A 171 -3.84 -4.23 12.01
C SER A 171 -2.84 -3.06 12.17
N SER A 172 -1.57 -3.29 11.83
CA SER A 172 -0.52 -2.28 11.87
C SER A 172 -0.86 -1.09 10.97
N PHE A 173 -1.32 -1.36 9.75
CA PHE A 173 -1.66 -0.29 8.80
C PHE A 173 -2.85 0.54 9.27
N CYS A 174 -3.92 -0.11 9.74
CA CYS A 174 -5.07 0.57 10.32
C CYS A 174 -4.68 1.39 11.54
N TYR A 175 -3.84 0.85 12.43
CA TYR A 175 -3.36 1.55 13.61
C TYR A 175 -2.63 2.85 13.25
N LEU A 176 -1.66 2.77 12.32
CA LEU A 176 -0.83 3.90 11.91
C LEU A 176 -1.61 4.99 11.16
N GLN A 177 -2.82 4.70 10.68
CA GLN A 177 -3.68 5.72 10.09
C GLN A 177 -4.28 6.67 11.16
N PHE A 178 -4.48 6.17 12.38
CA PHE A 178 -5.09 6.94 13.48
C PHE A 178 -4.07 7.41 14.51
N PHE A 179 -3.00 6.65 14.75
CA PHE A 179 -2.06 6.86 15.84
C PHE A 179 -0.60 6.92 15.36
N PRO A 180 0.26 7.73 16.01
CA PRO A 180 1.70 7.71 15.80
C PRO A 180 2.36 6.39 16.21
N TYR A 181 3.65 6.24 15.91
CA TYR A 181 4.39 5.04 16.32
C TYR A 181 4.56 5.03 17.85
N PRO A 182 4.56 3.85 18.51
CA PRO A 182 4.74 3.73 19.96
C PRO A 182 6.05 4.26 20.53
N PHE A 183 7.03 4.53 19.65
CA PHE A 183 8.33 5.08 20.00
C PHE A 183 8.34 6.61 20.00
N ASP A 184 7.29 7.25 19.49
CA ASP A 184 7.19 8.71 19.43
C ASP A 184 6.82 9.27 20.82
N ALA A 185 7.44 10.41 21.20
CA ALA A 185 7.30 10.99 22.53
C ALA A 185 5.84 11.35 22.88
N ASP A 186 5.05 11.74 21.86
CA ASP A 186 3.66 12.17 21.99
C ASP A 186 2.66 11.14 21.44
N ALA A 187 3.06 9.88 21.25
CA ALA A 187 2.22 8.82 20.65
C ALA A 187 0.89 8.55 21.38
N VAL A 188 0.73 9.07 22.60
CA VAL A 188 -0.45 8.87 23.45
C VAL A 188 -1.75 9.37 22.79
N TRP A 189 -1.66 10.36 21.91
CA TRP A 189 -2.81 10.99 21.26
C TRP A 189 -2.90 10.64 19.77
N PRO A 190 -4.12 10.55 19.20
CA PRO A 190 -4.29 10.30 17.76
C PRO A 190 -3.83 11.50 16.91
N HIS A 191 -3.56 11.27 15.63
CA HIS A 191 -3.14 12.32 14.70
C HIS A 191 -4.13 13.50 14.62
N ALA A 192 -5.43 13.21 14.66
CA ALA A 192 -6.48 14.24 14.65
C ALA A 192 -6.39 15.24 15.81
N TYR A 193 -5.91 14.80 16.99
CA TYR A 193 -5.73 15.69 18.15
C TYR A 193 -4.65 16.75 17.87
N PHE A 194 -3.52 16.34 17.30
CA PHE A 194 -2.44 17.26 16.94
C PHE A 194 -2.83 18.23 15.84
N GLN A 195 -3.64 17.78 14.89
CA GLN A 195 -4.16 18.64 13.83
C GLN A 195 -5.09 19.71 14.40
N GLN A 196 -5.99 19.33 15.32
CA GLN A 196 -6.88 20.28 15.98
C GLN A 196 -6.13 21.29 16.87
N LEU A 197 -5.05 20.85 17.55
CA LEU A 197 -4.15 21.74 18.28
C LEU A 197 -3.51 22.78 17.35
N ALA A 198 -2.99 22.33 16.19
CA ALA A 198 -2.37 23.21 15.21
C ALA A 198 -3.38 24.23 14.63
N ASP A 199 -4.59 23.78 14.31
CA ASP A 199 -5.66 24.65 13.80
C ASP A 199 -6.10 25.69 14.84
N THR A 200 -6.20 25.28 16.11
CA THR A 200 -6.55 26.20 17.21
C THR A 200 -5.45 27.24 17.43
N GLN A 201 -4.18 26.84 17.37
CA GLN A 201 -3.04 27.77 17.44
C GLN A 201 -3.03 28.73 16.26
N SER A 202 -3.24 28.23 15.03
CA SER A 202 -3.29 29.05 13.82
C SER A 202 -4.42 30.09 13.89
N ASN A 203 -5.62 29.68 14.29
CA ASN A 203 -6.76 30.58 14.46
C ASN A 203 -6.57 31.58 15.61
N GLY A 204 -5.93 31.17 16.71
CA GLY A 204 -5.57 32.07 17.81
C GLY A 204 -4.56 33.14 17.38
N ILE A 205 -3.58 32.75 16.56
CA ILE A 205 -2.59 33.66 15.97
C ILE A 205 -3.26 34.61 14.97
N ALA A 206 -4.10 34.10 14.07
CA ALA A 206 -4.86 34.90 13.10
C ALA A 206 -5.78 35.93 13.78
N ASN A 207 -6.42 35.56 14.89
CA ASN A 207 -7.24 36.48 15.68
C ASN A 207 -6.39 37.53 16.43
N SER A 208 -5.17 37.21 16.85
CA SER A 208 -4.25 38.19 17.45
C SER A 208 -3.74 39.23 16.46
N TYR A 209 -3.61 38.89 15.17
CA TYR A 209 -3.24 39.83 14.11
C TYR A 209 -4.41 40.70 13.62
N ASN A 210 -5.66 40.34 13.96
CA ASN A 210 -6.87 41.12 13.66
C ASN A 210 -7.29 42.06 14.80
N MET A 211 -6.59 42.07 15.94
CA MET A 211 -6.71 43.14 16.94
C MET A 211 -5.81 44.30 16.53
N GLY A 212 -6.40 45.27 15.83
CA GLY A 212 -5.81 46.60 15.67
C GLY A 212 -5.69 47.32 17.03
N PRO A 213 -4.81 48.33 17.16
CA PRO A 213 -4.55 48.99 18.42
C PRO A 213 -5.80 49.77 18.84
N THR A 214 -6.53 49.27 19.84
CA THR A 214 -7.49 50.08 20.58
C THR A 214 -6.79 50.67 21.79
N ASP A 215 -6.99 51.97 21.92
CA ASP A 215 -6.36 52.93 22.81
C ASP A 215 -6.03 52.44 24.24
N ILE A 216 -4.84 52.83 24.69
CA ILE A 216 -4.43 52.78 26.08
C ILE A 216 -5.24 53.84 26.83
N GLU A 217 -6.33 53.43 27.48
CA GLU A 217 -6.93 54.23 28.55
C GLU A 217 -6.23 53.91 29.88
N ILE A 218 -5.50 54.89 30.39
CA ILE A 218 -4.99 54.93 31.75
C ILE A 218 -6.18 55.28 32.65
N ALA A 219 -6.66 54.30 33.42
CA ALA A 219 -7.54 54.54 34.56
C ALA A 219 -6.78 54.18 35.84
N ASP A 220 -6.42 55.22 36.58
CA ASP A 220 -5.86 55.17 37.94
C ASP A 220 -7.03 55.24 38.94
N GLU A 221 -7.25 54.18 39.74
CA GLU A 221 -7.92 54.28 41.05
C GLU A 221 -7.48 53.12 41.98
N GLY A 222 -6.66 53.46 42.98
CA GLY A 222 -7.01 53.35 44.41
C GLY A 222 -7.33 51.99 45.07
N HIS A 223 -6.34 51.48 45.80
CA HIS A 223 -6.40 50.80 47.13
C HIS A 223 -7.19 49.49 47.36
N GLY A 224 -6.49 48.49 47.94
CA GLY A 224 -7.09 47.43 48.77
C GLY A 224 -6.18 46.22 48.99
N ALA A 225 -5.56 46.10 50.16
CA ALA A 225 -4.72 44.98 50.59
C ALA A 225 -5.51 43.68 50.90
N ILE A 226 -4.80 42.54 50.99
CA ILE A 226 -4.91 41.43 51.98
C ILE A 226 -4.75 40.00 51.36
N SER A 227 -3.56 39.41 51.60
CA SER A 227 -3.28 38.09 52.23
C SER A 227 -3.85 36.74 51.72
N LEU A 228 -2.90 35.84 51.39
CA LEU A 228 -2.75 34.39 51.71
C LEU A 228 -3.91 33.39 51.47
N ARG A 229 -3.60 32.28 50.77
CA ARG A 229 -3.23 30.99 51.40
C ARG A 229 -2.95 29.87 50.38
N ASP A 230 -1.80 29.21 50.59
CA ASP A 230 -1.47 27.85 50.15
C ASP A 230 -2.48 26.82 50.66
N THR A 231 -2.60 25.69 49.96
CA THR A 231 -2.63 24.35 50.59
C THR A 231 -2.47 23.22 49.58
N SER A 232 -1.29 22.60 49.59
CA SER A 232 -1.10 21.17 49.28
C SER A 232 -1.50 20.31 50.49
N PRO A 233 -1.69 18.99 50.33
CA PRO A 233 -1.45 18.06 51.43
C PRO A 233 -0.29 17.10 51.13
N ILE A 234 0.61 17.03 52.11
CA ILE A 234 1.71 16.09 52.30
C ILE A 234 1.18 14.87 53.09
N LEU A 235 1.78 13.69 52.90
CA LEU A 235 1.81 12.64 53.91
C LEU A 235 3.26 12.15 54.09
N ASP A 236 3.77 12.30 55.32
CA ASP A 236 5.11 11.95 55.82
C ASP A 236 5.18 10.55 56.44
N THR A 237 6.37 9.95 56.47
CA THR A 237 7.12 9.44 57.67
C THR A 237 8.36 8.63 57.23
N MET A 238 9.60 9.10 57.52
CA MET A 238 10.57 8.65 58.55
C MET A 238 11.12 7.20 58.34
N GLU A 239 12.43 6.89 58.34
CA GLU A 239 13.45 7.16 59.37
C GLU A 239 14.91 6.90 58.87
N SER A 240 15.89 7.47 59.60
CA SER A 240 17.37 7.43 59.50
C SER A 240 18.01 6.02 59.56
N ALA A 241 19.29 5.70 59.27
CA ALA A 241 20.58 6.39 59.48
C ALA A 241 21.77 5.65 58.80
N SER A 242 22.94 6.30 58.83
CA SER A 242 24.34 5.80 58.76
C SER A 242 25.13 5.92 57.43
N SER A 243 26.15 6.78 57.48
CA SER A 243 27.35 6.79 56.61
C SER A 243 28.50 6.05 57.35
N PRO A 244 29.58 5.57 56.70
CA PRO A 244 30.68 6.46 56.29
C PRO A 244 31.45 6.11 54.99
N SER A 245 32.05 7.14 54.39
CA SER A 245 33.32 7.27 53.63
C SER A 245 33.90 6.13 52.75
N ILE A 246 34.42 6.48 51.56
CA ILE A 246 35.86 6.44 51.18
C ILE A 246 36.08 7.09 49.79
N HIS A 247 37.10 7.96 49.72
CA HIS A 247 37.99 8.39 48.61
C HIS A 247 37.59 8.18 47.13
N SER A 248 37.95 8.99 46.12
CA SER A 248 38.60 10.30 45.91
C SER A 248 39.02 10.29 44.43
N LEU A 249 38.75 11.33 43.64
CA LEU A 249 39.75 11.94 42.73
C LEU A 249 39.12 13.14 41.95
N SER A 250 39.62 14.31 42.33
CA SER A 250 39.67 15.63 41.67
C SER A 250 40.06 15.57 40.18
N ARG A 251 39.81 16.51 39.25
CA ARG A 251 39.51 17.98 39.12
C ARG A 251 39.35 18.22 37.58
N PRO A 252 39.16 19.45 37.02
CA PRO A 252 38.68 20.72 37.55
C PRO A 252 37.56 21.39 36.72
N ARG A 253 37.00 22.44 37.32
CA ARG A 253 36.00 23.40 36.84
C ARG A 253 36.61 24.39 35.82
N GLY A 254 36.01 24.52 34.64
CA GLY A 254 36.18 25.65 33.73
C GLY A 254 34.97 26.59 33.81
N LYS A 255 35.21 27.91 33.86
CA LYS A 255 34.18 28.97 33.90
C LYS A 255 33.41 29.05 32.56
N PRO A 256 32.12 29.46 32.55
CA PRO A 256 31.35 29.59 31.32
C PRO A 256 31.71 30.89 30.59
N GLY A 257 32.08 30.79 29.32
CA GLY A 257 32.16 31.91 28.38
C GLY A 257 30.79 32.17 27.75
N ASN A 258 30.40 33.43 27.67
CA ASN A 258 29.25 33.90 26.91
C ASN A 258 29.43 33.55 25.42
N ALA A 259 28.63 32.62 24.92
CA ALA A 259 28.44 32.40 23.48
C ALA A 259 26.96 32.62 23.17
N THR A 260 26.66 33.81 22.64
CA THR A 260 25.42 34.16 21.98
C THR A 260 25.20 33.23 20.78
N LEU A 261 24.40 32.19 20.96
CA LEU A 261 23.97 31.33 19.85
C LEU A 261 22.96 32.10 19.00
N ARG A 262 23.42 32.57 17.84
CA ARG A 262 22.61 33.18 16.79
C ARG A 262 21.65 32.12 16.26
N ALA A 263 20.37 32.22 16.65
CA ALA A 263 19.33 31.36 16.12
C ALA A 263 19.22 31.57 14.60
N THR A 264 19.51 30.53 13.83
CA THR A 264 19.11 30.42 12.43
C THR A 264 17.59 30.26 12.38
N PRO A 265 16.86 31.05 11.57
CA PRO A 265 15.42 30.89 11.48
C PRO A 265 15.10 29.57 10.78
N ALA A 266 14.26 28.76 11.42
CA ALA A 266 13.68 27.54 10.86
C ALA A 266 12.93 27.85 9.55
N PRO A 267 12.91 26.92 8.57
CA PRO A 267 12.19 27.12 7.33
C PRO A 267 10.70 27.31 7.63
N ARG A 268 10.14 28.44 7.19
CA ARG A 268 8.71 28.74 7.23
C ARG A 268 7.95 27.58 6.59
N SER A 269 7.09 26.92 7.35
CA SER A 269 6.04 26.08 6.79
C SER A 269 5.13 26.98 5.95
N GLN A 270 5.23 26.90 4.63
CA GLN A 270 4.21 27.39 3.73
C GLN A 270 2.99 26.48 3.92
N GLY A 271 2.17 26.82 4.93
CA GLY A 271 0.84 26.27 5.06
C GLY A 271 0.03 26.66 3.83
N ILE A 272 -0.69 25.67 3.29
CA ILE A 272 -1.93 25.84 2.53
C ILE A 272 -1.80 26.92 1.45
N MET A 273 -1.07 26.60 0.37
CA MET A 273 -1.19 27.39 -0.86
C MET A 273 -2.64 27.30 -1.33
N ALA A 274 -3.29 28.46 -1.37
CA ALA A 274 -4.63 28.66 -1.89
C ALA A 274 -4.80 27.95 -3.24
N ASP A 275 -5.92 27.25 -3.37
CA ASP A 275 -6.42 26.50 -4.54
C ASP A 275 -6.73 27.39 -5.76
N THR A 276 -6.02 28.50 -5.97
CA THR A 276 -6.38 29.52 -6.95
C THR A 276 -5.19 29.91 -7.82
N GLN A 277 -5.43 29.82 -9.14
CA GLN A 277 -4.65 30.37 -10.27
C GLN A 277 -3.61 29.47 -10.96
N LEU A 278 -3.99 28.23 -11.30
CA LEU A 278 -3.66 27.76 -12.66
C LEU A 278 -4.97 27.63 -13.43
N GLY A 279 -5.04 28.21 -14.64
CA GLY A 279 -6.25 28.18 -15.46
C GLY A 279 -6.76 26.75 -15.68
N CYS A 280 -8.04 26.61 -15.96
CA CYS A 280 -8.66 25.33 -16.32
C CYS A 280 -8.07 24.82 -17.65
N HIS A 281 -6.99 24.03 -17.59
CA HIS A 281 -6.32 23.48 -18.77
C HIS A 281 -7.11 22.27 -19.29
N THR A 282 -8.01 22.54 -20.23
CA THR A 282 -8.83 21.52 -20.89
C THR A 282 -8.09 20.87 -22.06
N ILE A 283 -8.58 19.69 -22.49
CA ILE A 283 -8.09 18.98 -23.68
C ILE A 283 -8.12 19.90 -24.92
N GLY A 284 -9.16 20.72 -25.07
CA GLY A 284 -9.30 21.63 -26.21
C GLY A 284 -8.27 22.75 -26.25
N SER A 285 -7.83 23.26 -25.09
CA SER A 285 -6.88 24.38 -25.04
C SER A 285 -5.43 23.93 -25.03
N HIS A 286 -5.09 22.86 -24.29
CA HIS A 286 -3.70 22.45 -24.07
C HIS A 286 -3.40 21.01 -24.47
N GLY A 287 -4.40 20.16 -24.75
CA GLY A 287 -4.21 18.73 -25.00
C GLY A 287 -3.24 18.41 -26.14
N ILE A 288 -3.32 19.14 -27.27
CA ILE A 288 -2.39 18.97 -28.40
C ILE A 288 -0.96 19.40 -28.01
N LYS A 289 -0.81 20.45 -27.20
CA LYS A 289 0.50 20.92 -26.72
C LYS A 289 1.15 19.86 -25.82
N VAL A 290 0.39 19.30 -24.88
CA VAL A 290 0.86 18.23 -23.99
C VAL A 290 1.25 16.98 -24.78
N ALA A 291 0.40 16.52 -25.70
CA ALA A 291 0.67 15.34 -26.50
C ALA A 291 1.92 15.50 -27.40
N LYS A 292 2.13 16.69 -27.96
CA LYS A 292 3.34 16.99 -28.76
C LYS A 292 4.61 17.01 -27.90
N PHE A 293 4.54 17.56 -26.70
CA PHE A 293 5.67 17.58 -25.77
C PHE A 293 6.13 16.16 -25.41
N HIS A 294 5.18 15.24 -25.23
CA HIS A 294 5.42 13.83 -24.93
C HIS A 294 5.45 12.92 -26.18
N LEU A 295 5.76 13.44 -27.37
CA LEU A 295 5.74 12.65 -28.62
C LEU A 295 6.64 11.40 -28.54
N TYR A 296 7.85 11.53 -27.96
CA TYR A 296 8.76 10.41 -27.79
C TYR A 296 8.20 9.33 -26.89
N ASP A 297 7.45 9.70 -25.85
CA ASP A 297 6.80 8.73 -24.97
C ASP A 297 5.79 7.86 -25.72
N TRP A 298 4.97 8.49 -26.57
CA TRP A 298 4.02 7.77 -27.41
C TRP A 298 4.72 6.86 -28.43
N MET A 299 5.85 7.30 -29.01
CA MET A 299 6.64 6.45 -29.91
C MET A 299 7.20 5.21 -29.19
N ILE A 300 7.68 5.37 -27.96
CA ILE A 300 8.17 4.25 -27.14
C ILE A 300 7.03 3.28 -26.80
N LEU A 301 5.83 3.78 -26.47
CA LEU A 301 4.67 2.92 -26.22
C LEU A 301 4.30 2.07 -27.46
N ILE A 302 4.33 2.67 -28.66
CA ILE A 302 4.12 1.94 -29.91
C ILE A 302 5.20 0.88 -30.10
N PHE A 303 6.47 1.23 -29.88
CA PHE A 303 7.58 0.30 -29.96
C PHE A 303 7.41 -0.88 -28.98
N LEU A 304 7.05 -0.62 -27.72
CA LEU A 304 6.78 -1.66 -26.73
C LEU A 304 5.63 -2.57 -27.14
N ALA A 305 4.55 -2.03 -27.72
CA ALA A 305 3.44 -2.82 -28.23
C ALA A 305 3.86 -3.73 -29.40
N VAL A 306 4.72 -3.24 -30.30
CA VAL A 306 5.30 -4.05 -31.39
C VAL A 306 6.18 -5.16 -30.82
N VAL A 307 7.08 -4.86 -29.89
CA VAL A 307 7.96 -5.86 -29.23
C VAL A 307 7.12 -6.93 -28.52
N TYR A 308 6.07 -6.53 -27.81
CA TYR A 308 5.13 -7.46 -27.19
C TYR A 308 4.47 -8.40 -28.22
N GLY A 309 3.99 -7.86 -29.34
CA GLY A 309 3.45 -8.65 -30.44
C GLY A 309 4.46 -9.66 -31.00
N LEU A 310 5.72 -9.24 -31.18
CA LEU A 310 6.80 -10.11 -31.65
C LEU A 310 7.08 -11.27 -30.67
N PHE A 311 7.10 -11.01 -29.36
CA PHE A 311 7.30 -12.07 -28.36
C PHE A 311 6.17 -13.12 -28.35
N ASN A 312 4.95 -12.76 -28.75
CA ASN A 312 3.86 -13.73 -28.85
C ASN A 312 4.04 -14.70 -30.03
N ILE A 313 4.70 -14.25 -31.09
CA ILE A 313 5.00 -15.06 -32.28
C ILE A 313 6.18 -16.00 -32.02
N ILE A 314 7.18 -15.59 -31.24
CA ILE A 314 8.36 -16.41 -30.93
C ILE A 314 7.98 -17.73 -30.24
N GLU A 315 8.66 -18.80 -30.63
CA GLU A 315 8.53 -20.13 -30.02
C GLU A 315 9.26 -20.14 -28.68
N PRO A 316 8.61 -20.53 -27.57
CA PRO A 316 9.25 -20.58 -26.27
C PRO A 316 10.32 -21.69 -26.23
N PHE A 317 11.28 -21.55 -25.33
CA PHE A 317 12.19 -22.64 -25.00
C PHE A 317 11.40 -23.88 -24.57
N HIS A 318 11.71 -25.05 -25.14
CA HIS A 318 11.11 -26.31 -24.72
C HIS A 318 11.97 -26.91 -23.61
N ARG A 319 11.57 -26.68 -22.37
CA ARG A 319 12.22 -27.30 -21.21
C ARG A 319 11.97 -28.81 -21.22
N PHE A 320 13.00 -29.58 -20.92
CA PHE A 320 12.93 -31.04 -20.77
C PHE A 320 11.79 -31.46 -19.82
N VAL A 321 10.97 -32.43 -20.24
CA VAL A 321 9.90 -33.03 -19.43
C VAL A 321 10.03 -34.54 -19.47
N GLY A 322 10.37 -35.14 -18.33
CA GLY A 322 10.50 -36.58 -18.14
C GLY A 322 9.20 -37.24 -17.71
N SER A 323 9.15 -38.57 -17.76
CA SER A 323 7.96 -39.36 -17.39
C SER A 323 7.57 -39.22 -15.93
N ASP A 324 8.55 -39.08 -15.04
CA ASP A 324 8.39 -38.87 -13.61
C ASP A 324 7.78 -37.50 -13.28
N MET A 325 8.11 -36.47 -14.06
CA MET A 325 7.56 -35.12 -13.89
C MET A 325 6.10 -35.00 -14.35
N LEU A 326 5.62 -35.89 -15.21
CA LEU A 326 4.26 -35.79 -15.77
C LEU A 326 3.15 -36.06 -14.75
N THR A 327 3.45 -36.66 -13.59
CA THR A 327 2.45 -36.86 -12.53
C THR A 327 1.89 -35.52 -12.04
N ASP A 328 2.76 -34.53 -11.85
CA ASP A 328 2.40 -33.20 -11.36
C ASP A 328 1.82 -32.28 -12.46
N LEU A 329 1.89 -32.72 -13.72
CA LEU A 329 1.46 -31.99 -14.92
C LEU A 329 0.20 -32.58 -15.56
N ARG A 330 -0.56 -33.39 -14.81
CA ARG A 330 -1.74 -34.13 -15.28
C ARG A 330 -3.08 -33.50 -14.88
N TYR A 331 -3.07 -32.26 -14.39
CA TYR A 331 -4.31 -31.57 -14.04
C TYR A 331 -5.22 -31.41 -15.26
N PRO A 332 -6.56 -31.42 -15.08
CA PRO A 332 -7.48 -31.38 -16.20
C PRO A 332 -7.36 -30.06 -16.98
N LEU A 333 -7.34 -30.17 -18.31
CA LEU A 333 -7.37 -29.02 -19.21
C LEU A 333 -8.76 -28.35 -19.18
N LYS A 334 -8.87 -27.21 -18.49
CA LYS A 334 -10.10 -26.42 -18.37
C LYS A 334 -10.07 -25.17 -19.25
N GLY A 335 -11.25 -24.60 -19.49
CA GLY A 335 -11.38 -23.25 -20.04
C GLY A 335 -10.87 -22.17 -19.08
N ASN A 336 -10.81 -20.92 -19.55
CA ASN A 336 -10.41 -19.78 -18.73
C ASN A 336 -11.63 -19.09 -18.11
N THR A 337 -11.66 -18.97 -16.79
CA THR A 337 -12.67 -18.18 -16.06
C THR A 337 -12.58 -16.70 -16.44
N VAL A 338 -11.37 -16.13 -16.37
CA VAL A 338 -11.07 -14.79 -16.93
C VAL A 338 -10.42 -14.97 -18.30
N PRO A 339 -11.05 -14.60 -19.42
CA PRO A 339 -10.41 -14.72 -20.72
C PRO A 339 -9.33 -13.65 -20.91
N PHE A 340 -8.36 -13.90 -21.79
CA PHE A 340 -7.22 -13.00 -22.00
C PHE A 340 -7.64 -11.56 -22.34
N TRP A 341 -8.68 -11.38 -23.16
CA TRP A 341 -9.20 -10.06 -23.54
C TRP A 341 -9.84 -9.27 -22.39
N ALA A 342 -10.25 -9.93 -21.31
CA ALA A 342 -10.83 -9.24 -20.16
C ALA A 342 -9.76 -8.47 -19.37
N VAL A 343 -8.50 -8.92 -19.37
CA VAL A 343 -7.40 -8.26 -18.66
C VAL A 343 -7.20 -6.83 -19.14
N PRO A 344 -6.99 -6.51 -20.44
CA PRO A 344 -6.82 -5.14 -20.88
C PRO A 344 -8.09 -4.28 -20.66
N LEU A 345 -9.29 -4.86 -20.68
CA LEU A 345 -10.51 -4.11 -20.34
C LEU A 345 -10.51 -3.66 -18.87
N ILE A 346 -10.18 -4.57 -17.96
CA ILE A 346 -10.19 -4.28 -16.52
C ILE A 346 -8.96 -3.45 -16.12
N ALA A 347 -7.80 -3.71 -16.70
CA ALA A 347 -6.52 -3.13 -16.30
C ALA A 347 -6.17 -1.82 -17.05
N ILE A 348 -6.85 -1.50 -18.15
CA ILE A 348 -6.61 -0.26 -18.93
C ILE A 348 -7.90 0.55 -19.09
N VAL A 349 -8.94 -0.05 -19.67
CA VAL A 349 -10.17 0.67 -20.04
C VAL A 349 -10.93 1.17 -18.81
N LEU A 350 -11.07 0.35 -17.77
CA LEU A 350 -11.71 0.75 -16.52
C LEU A 350 -10.94 1.90 -15.83
N PRO A 351 -9.61 1.84 -15.63
CA PRO A 351 -8.85 2.98 -15.14
C PRO A 351 -8.99 4.24 -15.98
N TRP A 352 -8.99 4.13 -17.32
CA TRP A 352 -9.23 5.29 -18.20
C TRP A 352 -10.60 5.94 -17.98
N ALA A 353 -11.64 5.13 -17.76
CA ALA A 353 -12.96 5.66 -17.41
C ALA A 353 -12.93 6.43 -16.08
N ILE A 354 -12.18 5.93 -15.08
CA ILE A 354 -11.99 6.61 -13.79
C ILE A 354 -11.21 7.92 -13.96
N PHE A 355 -10.12 7.91 -14.72
CA PHE A 355 -9.32 9.11 -15.02
C PHE A 355 -10.15 10.15 -15.76
N GLY A 356 -10.93 9.72 -16.75
CA GLY A 356 -11.88 10.56 -17.47
C GLY A 356 -12.94 11.17 -16.53
N GLY A 357 -13.52 10.37 -15.64
CA GLY A 357 -14.47 10.85 -14.62
C GLY A 357 -13.89 11.92 -13.70
N ILE A 358 -12.65 11.75 -13.26
CA ILE A 358 -11.92 12.75 -12.45
C ILE A 358 -11.63 14.01 -13.28
N TYR A 359 -11.19 13.84 -14.54
CA TYR A 359 -11.00 14.95 -15.47
C TYR A 359 -12.29 15.75 -15.69
N PHE A 360 -13.46 15.12 -15.80
CA PHE A 360 -14.71 15.88 -15.95
C PHE A 360 -15.00 16.80 -14.76
N LYS A 361 -14.57 16.44 -13.55
CA LYS A 361 -14.71 17.27 -12.35
C LYS A 361 -13.59 18.30 -12.17
N LYS A 362 -12.33 17.90 -12.37
CA LYS A 362 -11.15 18.73 -12.07
C LYS A 362 -10.64 19.53 -13.28
N LYS A 363 -11.01 19.11 -14.49
CA LYS A 363 -10.62 19.73 -15.77
C LYS A 363 -9.11 19.99 -15.92
N ASN A 364 -8.30 19.06 -15.43
CA ASN A 364 -6.85 19.09 -15.54
C ASN A 364 -6.37 18.08 -16.60
N VAL A 365 -5.97 18.57 -17.77
CA VAL A 365 -5.47 17.74 -18.88
C VAL A 365 -4.15 17.04 -18.59
N TYR A 366 -3.26 17.66 -17.79
CA TYR A 366 -1.97 17.06 -17.43
C TYR A 366 -2.18 15.81 -16.61
N ASP A 367 -3.09 15.87 -15.64
CA ASP A 367 -3.47 14.73 -14.82
C ASP A 367 -4.01 13.57 -15.65
N LEU A 368 -4.97 13.85 -16.54
CA LEU A 368 -5.53 12.86 -17.44
C LEU A 368 -4.45 12.25 -18.34
N HIS A 369 -3.60 13.08 -18.94
CA HIS A 369 -2.56 12.64 -19.85
C HIS A 369 -1.52 11.76 -19.16
N HIS A 370 -1.03 12.19 -17.99
CA HIS A 370 -0.03 11.46 -17.22
C HIS A 370 -0.60 10.17 -16.62
N GLY A 371 -1.89 10.17 -16.23
CA GLY A 371 -2.59 8.95 -15.85
C GLY A 371 -2.68 7.94 -16.99
N ILE A 372 -3.05 8.39 -18.20
CA ILE A 372 -3.12 7.53 -19.41
C ILE A 372 -1.73 7.02 -19.82
N LEU A 373 -0.73 7.89 -19.89
CA LEU A 373 0.63 7.49 -20.24
C LEU A 373 1.20 6.51 -19.22
N GLY A 374 1.10 6.84 -17.93
CA GLY A 374 1.66 6.04 -16.84
C GLY A 374 1.08 4.62 -16.79
N ILE A 375 -0.24 4.48 -16.98
CA ILE A 375 -0.86 3.15 -16.99
C ILE A 375 -0.50 2.34 -18.24
N LEU A 376 -0.40 2.98 -19.41
CA LEU A 376 0.02 2.32 -20.64
C LEU A 376 1.46 1.80 -20.53
N TYR A 377 2.36 2.63 -20.00
CA TYR A 377 3.74 2.22 -19.72
C TYR A 377 3.79 1.07 -18.73
N SER A 378 3.04 1.18 -17.63
CA SER A 378 2.99 0.13 -16.61
C SER A 378 2.59 -1.22 -17.22
N VAL A 379 1.50 -1.28 -17.98
CA VAL A 379 1.01 -2.52 -18.56
C VAL A 379 1.93 -3.05 -19.67
N LEU A 380 2.40 -2.19 -20.59
CA LEU A 380 3.22 -2.63 -21.72
C LEU A 380 4.64 -3.05 -21.32
N ILE A 381 5.29 -2.33 -20.40
CA ILE A 381 6.59 -2.75 -19.86
C ILE A 381 6.44 -4.10 -19.15
N THR A 382 5.41 -4.26 -18.31
CA THR A 382 5.13 -5.54 -17.66
C THR A 382 4.85 -6.66 -18.67
N ALA A 383 4.09 -6.38 -19.73
CA ALA A 383 3.78 -7.37 -20.77
C ALA A 383 5.04 -7.85 -21.50
N VAL A 384 5.92 -6.92 -21.89
CA VAL A 384 7.21 -7.20 -22.52
C VAL A 384 8.10 -8.05 -21.60
N ILE A 385 8.27 -7.65 -20.34
CA ILE A 385 9.07 -8.39 -19.36
C ILE A 385 8.51 -9.81 -19.16
N THR A 386 7.19 -9.92 -18.98
CA THR A 386 6.52 -11.20 -18.71
C THR A 386 6.71 -12.16 -19.89
N ASP A 387 6.45 -11.73 -21.11
CA ASP A 387 6.53 -12.61 -22.27
C ASP A 387 7.97 -12.94 -22.68
N ALA A 388 8.91 -12.02 -22.47
CA ALA A 388 10.33 -12.32 -22.60
C ALA A 388 10.76 -13.45 -21.64
N ILE A 389 10.36 -13.37 -20.36
CA ILE A 389 10.67 -14.41 -19.37
C ILE A 389 9.97 -15.73 -19.72
N LYS A 390 8.69 -15.71 -20.12
CA LYS A 390 7.98 -16.93 -20.54
C LYS A 390 8.70 -17.66 -21.67
N ASN A 391 9.09 -16.92 -22.70
CA ASN A 391 9.80 -17.49 -23.83
C ASN A 391 11.18 -18.03 -23.44
N GLY A 392 11.88 -17.38 -22.51
CA GLY A 392 13.20 -17.83 -22.04
C GLY A 392 13.14 -19.04 -21.08
N VAL A 393 12.13 -19.10 -20.20
CA VAL A 393 12.04 -20.13 -19.16
C VAL A 393 11.38 -21.41 -19.67
N GLY A 394 10.35 -21.31 -20.50
CA GLY A 394 9.74 -22.50 -21.10
C GLY A 394 9.10 -23.45 -20.09
N ARG A 395 8.57 -22.96 -18.96
CA ARG A 395 8.02 -23.83 -17.91
C ARG A 395 6.71 -24.47 -18.39
N PRO A 396 6.57 -25.81 -18.32
CA PRO A 396 5.30 -26.50 -18.58
C PRO A 396 4.20 -26.08 -17.59
N ARG A 397 2.96 -25.96 -18.08
CA ARG A 397 1.77 -25.69 -17.26
C ARG A 397 1.31 -26.94 -16.47
N PRO A 398 0.53 -26.78 -15.39
CA PRO A 398 -0.01 -27.92 -14.63
C PRO A 398 -0.89 -28.88 -15.45
N ASP A 399 -1.46 -28.41 -16.57
CA ASP A 399 -2.31 -29.17 -17.50
C ASP A 399 -1.56 -29.70 -18.74
N PHE A 400 -0.21 -29.63 -18.73
CA PHE A 400 0.63 -29.89 -19.90
C PHE A 400 0.45 -31.28 -20.49
N PHE A 401 0.21 -32.31 -19.66
CA PHE A 401 -0.02 -33.68 -20.13
C PHE A 401 -1.12 -33.75 -21.20
N TRP A 402 -2.26 -33.11 -20.95
CA TRP A 402 -3.42 -33.16 -21.86
C TRP A 402 -3.24 -32.28 -23.10
N ARG A 403 -2.37 -31.27 -23.03
CA ARG A 403 -1.96 -30.48 -24.20
C ARG A 403 -1.05 -31.29 -25.13
N CYS A 404 -0.14 -32.05 -24.55
CA CYS A 404 0.86 -32.85 -25.26
C CYS A 404 0.28 -34.16 -25.84
N PHE A 405 -0.58 -34.84 -25.06
CA PHE A 405 -1.16 -36.16 -25.36
C PHE A 405 -2.69 -36.14 -25.23
N PRO A 406 -3.43 -35.58 -26.21
CA PRO A 406 -4.89 -35.46 -26.13
C PRO A 406 -5.62 -36.82 -26.11
N ASP A 407 -4.97 -37.89 -26.57
CA ASP A 407 -5.46 -39.27 -26.52
C ASP A 407 -5.10 -40.00 -25.21
N GLY A 408 -4.40 -39.33 -24.29
CA GLY A 408 -3.98 -39.87 -23.00
C GLY A 408 -2.83 -40.89 -23.08
N LYS A 409 -2.18 -41.04 -24.23
CA LYS A 409 -1.09 -42.00 -24.44
C LYS A 409 0.26 -41.26 -24.47
N PRO A 410 1.06 -41.33 -23.40
CA PRO A 410 2.34 -40.64 -23.37
C PRO A 410 3.34 -41.31 -24.32
N ASN A 411 4.15 -40.48 -24.96
CA ASN A 411 5.22 -40.90 -25.86
C ASN A 411 6.53 -40.20 -25.47
N PHE A 412 7.62 -40.95 -25.43
CA PHE A 412 8.92 -40.46 -24.97
C PHE A 412 10.03 -40.83 -25.93
N ASN A 413 11.05 -39.99 -25.98
CA ASN A 413 12.29 -40.28 -26.68
C ASN A 413 13.07 -41.37 -25.93
N ASN A 414 13.39 -42.47 -26.62
CA ASN A 414 14.07 -43.63 -26.04
C ASN A 414 15.49 -43.34 -25.52
N VAL A 415 16.11 -42.24 -25.94
CA VAL A 415 17.47 -41.86 -25.54
C VAL A 415 17.45 -40.77 -24.47
N THR A 416 16.73 -39.68 -24.71
CA THR A 416 16.72 -38.52 -23.79
C THR A 416 15.70 -38.66 -22.68
N GLY A 417 14.66 -39.48 -22.85
CA GLY A 417 13.51 -39.56 -21.93
C GLY A 417 12.55 -38.38 -22.04
N ASP A 418 12.76 -37.47 -23.00
CA ASP A 418 11.93 -36.28 -23.18
C ASP A 418 10.60 -36.62 -23.85
N VAL A 419 9.56 -35.82 -23.60
CA VAL A 419 8.24 -35.99 -24.21
C VAL A 419 8.28 -35.75 -25.72
N ILE A 420 7.53 -36.57 -26.46
CA ILE A 420 7.28 -36.37 -27.89
C ILE A 420 5.79 -36.06 -28.07
N CYS A 421 5.43 -34.78 -28.00
CA CYS A 421 4.04 -34.34 -28.09
C CYS A 421 3.47 -34.53 -29.50
N HIS A 422 2.20 -34.96 -29.57
CA HIS A 422 1.44 -35.12 -30.81
C HIS A 422 0.08 -34.39 -30.80
N GLY A 423 -0.16 -33.55 -29.80
CA GLY A 423 -1.29 -32.62 -29.75
C GLY A 423 -1.18 -31.44 -30.72
N GLU A 424 -2.12 -30.50 -30.61
CA GLU A 424 -2.16 -29.30 -31.44
C GLU A 424 -0.98 -28.35 -31.12
N ARG A 425 -0.25 -27.90 -32.14
CA ARG A 425 0.98 -27.08 -31.98
C ARG A 425 0.74 -25.78 -31.19
N SER A 426 -0.35 -25.07 -31.46
CA SER A 426 -0.71 -23.82 -30.77
C SER A 426 -0.94 -24.05 -29.26
N VAL A 427 -1.61 -25.15 -28.92
CA VAL A 427 -1.96 -25.55 -27.55
C VAL A 427 -0.72 -26.02 -26.79
N ILE A 428 0.16 -26.78 -27.45
CA ILE A 428 1.46 -27.21 -26.90
C ILE A 428 2.37 -26.01 -26.65
N LYS A 429 2.47 -25.09 -27.61
CA LYS A 429 3.24 -23.84 -27.46
C LYS A 429 2.80 -23.06 -26.23
N GLU A 430 1.50 -22.91 -26.04
CA GLU A 430 0.94 -22.24 -24.87
C GLU A 430 1.20 -23.04 -23.58
N GLY A 431 1.29 -24.35 -23.67
CA GLY A 431 1.66 -25.26 -22.58
C GLY A 431 3.05 -25.02 -22.00
N TYR A 432 3.99 -24.50 -22.78
CA TYR A 432 5.35 -24.14 -22.32
C TYR A 432 5.47 -22.69 -21.79
N LYS A 433 4.37 -21.92 -21.77
CA LYS A 433 4.35 -20.51 -21.37
C LYS A 433 3.77 -20.29 -19.96
N SER A 434 4.15 -21.14 -19.00
CA SER A 434 3.60 -21.05 -17.63
C SER A 434 4.19 -19.92 -16.79
N PHE A 435 5.52 -19.74 -16.76
CA PHE A 435 6.15 -18.81 -15.81
C PHE A 435 6.70 -17.55 -16.51
N PRO A 436 6.40 -16.33 -16.02
CA PRO A 436 5.39 -15.98 -15.01
C PRO A 436 3.98 -15.84 -15.62
N SER A 437 2.95 -15.70 -14.78
CA SER A 437 1.56 -15.53 -15.24
C SER A 437 1.31 -14.13 -15.84
N GLY A 438 0.96 -14.09 -17.13
CA GLY A 438 0.64 -12.83 -17.82
C GLY A 438 -0.68 -12.18 -17.38
N HIS A 439 -1.67 -12.97 -16.96
CA HIS A 439 -2.93 -12.45 -16.42
C HIS A 439 -2.69 -11.76 -15.08
N SER A 440 -1.88 -12.40 -14.21
CA SER A 440 -1.54 -11.83 -12.92
C SER A 440 -0.69 -10.58 -13.07
N SER A 441 0.40 -10.64 -13.83
CA SER A 441 1.28 -9.48 -14.01
C SER A 441 0.59 -8.30 -14.67
N GLY A 442 -0.19 -8.52 -15.73
CA GLY A 442 -0.97 -7.46 -16.38
C GLY A 442 -2.05 -6.84 -15.49
N ALA A 443 -2.77 -7.67 -14.72
CA ALA A 443 -3.78 -7.17 -13.78
C ALA A 443 -3.16 -6.34 -12.66
N PHE A 444 -2.08 -6.83 -12.03
CA PHE A 444 -1.38 -6.08 -10.98
C PHE A 444 -0.64 -4.85 -11.50
N ALA A 445 -0.20 -4.82 -12.76
CA ALA A 445 0.35 -3.63 -13.39
C ALA A 445 -0.71 -2.52 -13.51
N GLY A 446 -1.82 -2.79 -14.20
CA GLY A 446 -2.84 -1.76 -14.44
C GLY A 446 -3.65 -1.39 -13.19
N LEU A 447 -4.15 -2.38 -12.45
CA LEU A 447 -4.94 -2.12 -11.24
C LEU A 447 -4.06 -1.69 -10.06
N GLY A 448 -2.80 -2.11 -10.01
CA GLY A 448 -1.83 -1.60 -9.05
C GLY A 448 -1.51 -0.13 -9.31
N PHE A 449 -1.31 0.26 -10.58
CA PHE A 449 -1.18 1.67 -10.95
C PHE A 449 -2.43 2.47 -10.55
N LEU A 450 -3.62 1.94 -10.82
CA LEU A 450 -4.88 2.57 -10.39
C LEU A 450 -4.95 2.73 -8.86
N ALA A 451 -4.52 1.73 -8.08
CA ALA A 451 -4.48 1.81 -6.62
C ALA A 451 -3.56 2.94 -6.15
N TRP A 452 -2.33 3.03 -6.69
CA TRP A 452 -1.42 4.15 -6.41
C TRP A 452 -2.04 5.51 -6.76
N TYR A 453 -2.63 5.60 -7.95
CA TYR A 453 -3.29 6.81 -8.41
C TYR A 453 -4.44 7.24 -7.48
N LEU A 454 -5.33 6.31 -7.11
CA LEU A 454 -6.42 6.59 -6.17
C LEU A 454 -5.90 6.98 -4.79
N ALA A 455 -4.79 6.39 -4.32
CA ALA A 455 -4.20 6.73 -3.03
C ALA A 455 -3.78 8.21 -2.97
N GLY A 456 -3.16 8.73 -4.03
CA GLY A 456 -2.83 10.15 -4.15
C GLY A 456 -4.08 11.04 -4.27
N LYS A 457 -5.03 10.70 -5.15
CA LYS A 457 -6.24 11.53 -5.38
C LYS A 457 -7.17 11.62 -4.18
N LEU A 458 -7.30 10.55 -3.43
CA LEU A 458 -8.14 10.50 -2.23
C LEU A 458 -7.41 11.04 -1.00
N LYS A 459 -6.12 11.37 -1.11
CA LYS A 459 -5.24 11.66 0.03
C LYS A 459 -5.37 10.59 1.12
N ALA A 460 -5.22 9.33 0.71
CA ALA A 460 -5.47 8.18 1.57
C ALA A 460 -4.67 8.23 2.89
N PHE A 461 -3.51 8.89 2.87
CA PHE A 461 -2.57 8.96 3.99
C PHE A 461 -2.48 10.33 4.66
N ASN A 462 -3.50 11.19 4.52
CA ASN A 462 -3.50 12.50 5.16
C ASN A 462 -3.71 12.50 6.68
N ARG A 463 -3.71 11.31 7.32
CA ARG A 463 -3.79 11.12 8.79
C ARG A 463 -5.04 11.72 9.46
N GLU A 464 -6.07 12.06 8.68
CA GLU A 464 -7.36 12.54 9.18
C GLU A 464 -8.24 11.44 9.80
N GLY A 465 -7.81 10.17 9.75
CA GLY A 465 -8.57 9.05 10.31
C GLY A 465 -9.74 8.54 9.45
N HIS A 466 -9.83 8.92 8.17
CA HIS A 466 -10.86 8.41 7.25
C HIS A 466 -10.41 7.12 6.54
N ILE A 467 -10.70 5.97 7.15
CA ILE A 467 -10.30 4.65 6.63
C ILE A 467 -11.07 4.22 5.37
N ALA A 468 -12.27 4.80 5.16
CA ALA A 468 -13.06 4.66 3.95
C ALA A 468 -12.26 4.78 2.65
N LYS A 469 -11.31 5.74 2.62
CA LYS A 469 -10.43 6.01 1.48
C LYS A 469 -9.59 4.79 1.12
N LEU A 470 -9.13 4.04 2.12
CA LEU A 470 -8.27 2.86 1.94
C LEU A 470 -9.03 1.69 1.31
N CYS A 471 -10.33 1.54 1.61
CA CYS A 471 -11.15 0.51 0.97
C CYS A 471 -11.23 0.72 -0.55
N LEU A 472 -11.36 1.97 -1.00
CA LEU A 472 -11.35 2.32 -2.42
C LEU A 472 -9.98 2.11 -3.08
N VAL A 473 -8.89 2.30 -2.33
CA VAL A 473 -7.51 2.07 -2.80
C VAL A 473 -7.20 0.58 -2.94
N PHE A 474 -7.67 -0.26 -1.99
CA PHE A 474 -7.42 -1.70 -2.03
C PHE A 474 -8.36 -2.46 -2.97
N LEU A 475 -9.51 -1.89 -3.35
CA LEU A 475 -10.48 -2.55 -4.23
C LEU A 475 -9.87 -2.96 -5.60
N PRO A 476 -9.11 -2.13 -6.34
CA PRO A 476 -8.39 -2.57 -7.53
C PRO A 476 -7.42 -3.74 -7.28
N LEU A 477 -6.71 -3.74 -6.15
CA LEU A 477 -5.78 -4.83 -5.80
C LEU A 477 -6.52 -6.13 -5.48
N LEU A 478 -7.70 -6.05 -4.87
CA LEU A 478 -8.57 -7.21 -4.67
C LEU A 478 -9.02 -7.79 -6.02
N VAL A 479 -9.47 -6.94 -6.95
CA VAL A 479 -9.85 -7.38 -8.31
C VAL A 479 -8.65 -8.03 -9.03
N ALA A 480 -7.45 -7.45 -8.93
CA ALA A 480 -6.23 -8.04 -9.49
C ALA A 480 -5.92 -9.42 -8.88
N SER A 481 -6.12 -9.55 -7.57
CA SER A 481 -5.93 -10.81 -6.83
C SER A 481 -6.94 -11.87 -7.27
N LEU A 482 -8.20 -11.51 -7.52
CA LEU A 482 -9.21 -12.45 -8.02
C LEU A 482 -8.90 -12.93 -9.44
N VAL A 483 -8.43 -12.02 -10.33
CA VAL A 483 -7.94 -12.41 -11.66
C VAL A 483 -6.75 -13.37 -11.54
N ALA A 484 -5.83 -13.09 -10.61
CA ALA A 484 -4.66 -13.92 -10.35
C ALA A 484 -5.03 -15.33 -9.82
N VAL A 485 -5.94 -15.42 -8.84
CA VAL A 485 -6.43 -16.68 -8.25
C VAL A 485 -7.13 -17.55 -9.31
N SER A 486 -7.91 -16.95 -10.21
CA SER A 486 -8.56 -17.70 -11.30
C SER A 486 -7.59 -18.54 -12.15
N ARG A 487 -6.31 -18.14 -12.23
CA ARG A 487 -5.28 -18.89 -12.98
C ARG A 487 -4.82 -20.16 -12.31
N VAL A 488 -4.86 -20.20 -10.99
CA VAL A 488 -4.58 -21.40 -10.21
C VAL A 488 -5.79 -22.32 -10.26
N ASP A 489 -7.00 -21.76 -10.13
CA ASP A 489 -8.26 -22.52 -10.14
C ASP A 489 -8.55 -23.20 -11.48
N ASP A 490 -8.19 -22.54 -12.58
CA ASP A 490 -8.35 -23.08 -13.93
C ASP A 490 -7.23 -24.09 -14.30
N TYR A 491 -6.22 -24.31 -13.45
CA TYR A 491 -4.98 -25.09 -13.74
C TYR A 491 -4.09 -24.55 -14.85
N TRP A 492 -4.26 -23.28 -15.20
CA TRP A 492 -3.41 -22.65 -16.20
C TRP A 492 -2.03 -22.35 -15.63
N HIS A 493 -1.92 -22.04 -14.34
CA HIS A 493 -0.66 -21.63 -13.74
C HIS A 493 -0.43 -22.27 -12.37
N HIS A 494 0.84 -22.48 -12.04
CA HIS A 494 1.21 -22.77 -10.67
C HIS A 494 1.09 -21.50 -9.81
N TRP A 495 0.89 -21.65 -8.50
CA TRP A 495 0.79 -20.50 -7.60
C TRP A 495 2.05 -19.61 -7.64
N GLN A 496 3.25 -20.20 -7.86
CA GLN A 496 4.49 -19.43 -7.99
C GLN A 496 4.50 -18.54 -9.23
N ASP A 497 3.92 -19.02 -10.34
CA ASP A 497 3.83 -18.25 -11.58
C ASP A 497 2.96 -17.01 -11.38
N VAL A 498 1.86 -17.18 -10.63
CA VAL A 498 0.92 -16.13 -10.26
C VAL A 498 1.54 -15.14 -9.29
N PHE A 499 2.18 -15.63 -8.23
CA PHE A 499 2.84 -14.78 -7.23
C PHE A 499 3.96 -13.93 -7.84
N ALA A 500 4.84 -14.55 -8.65
CA ALA A 500 5.89 -13.83 -9.36
C ALA A 500 5.33 -12.81 -10.35
N GLY A 501 4.25 -13.16 -11.07
CA GLY A 501 3.56 -12.23 -11.95
C GLY A 501 3.05 -11.00 -11.20
N GLY A 502 2.41 -11.19 -10.05
CA GLY A 502 1.93 -10.10 -9.19
C GLY A 502 3.05 -9.17 -8.71
N ILE A 503 4.20 -9.72 -8.30
CA ILE A 503 5.38 -8.93 -7.92
C ILE A 503 5.86 -8.08 -9.10
N ILE A 504 6.06 -8.68 -10.28
CA ILE A 504 6.51 -7.95 -11.48
C ILE A 504 5.54 -6.82 -11.80
N GLY A 505 4.23 -7.09 -11.78
CA GLY A 505 3.20 -6.09 -12.06
C GLY A 505 3.23 -4.93 -11.06
N LEU A 506 3.21 -5.21 -9.75
CA LEU A 506 3.22 -4.19 -8.71
C LEU A 506 4.51 -3.36 -8.72
N THR A 507 5.66 -3.99 -8.92
CA THR A 507 6.95 -3.29 -8.99
C THR A 507 6.97 -2.31 -10.16
N VAL A 508 6.64 -2.77 -11.36
CA VAL A 508 6.62 -1.90 -12.56
C VAL A 508 5.57 -0.80 -12.43
N ALA A 509 4.38 -1.10 -11.89
CA ALA A 509 3.35 -0.10 -11.60
C ALA A 509 3.85 1.00 -10.67
N SER A 510 4.56 0.62 -9.60
CA SER A 510 5.11 1.57 -8.62
C SER A 510 6.14 2.49 -9.28
N PHE A 511 7.08 1.95 -10.06
CA PHE A 511 8.06 2.77 -10.79
C PHE A 511 7.41 3.71 -11.81
N CYS A 512 6.45 3.20 -12.60
CA CYS A 512 5.76 4.02 -13.60
C CYS A 512 4.92 5.12 -12.95
N TYR A 513 4.24 4.82 -11.84
CA TYR A 513 3.48 5.84 -11.09
C TYR A 513 4.41 6.95 -10.58
N LEU A 514 5.50 6.59 -9.89
CA LEU A 514 6.42 7.55 -9.28
C LEU A 514 7.17 8.41 -10.30
N GLN A 515 7.25 7.99 -11.56
CA GLN A 515 7.82 8.81 -12.63
C GLN A 515 6.94 10.02 -12.98
N PHE A 516 5.62 9.91 -12.81
CA PHE A 516 4.66 10.95 -13.19
C PHE A 516 4.03 11.66 -11.97
N PHE A 517 3.98 11.00 -10.83
CA PHE A 517 3.28 11.46 -9.63
C PHE A 517 4.16 11.33 -8.37
N PRO A 518 4.02 12.26 -7.41
CA PRO A 518 4.69 12.17 -6.11
C PRO A 518 4.13 11.03 -5.24
N TYR A 519 4.80 10.77 -4.12
CA TYR A 519 4.35 9.73 -3.20
C TYR A 519 2.98 10.08 -2.62
N PRO A 520 2.06 9.10 -2.42
CA PRO A 520 0.73 9.33 -1.85
C PRO A 520 0.73 9.92 -0.43
N PHE A 521 1.88 9.88 0.25
CA PHE A 521 2.08 10.44 1.59
C PHE A 521 2.46 11.93 1.56
N ASP A 522 2.85 12.45 0.39
CA ASP A 522 3.23 13.86 0.23
C ASP A 522 1.99 14.75 0.27
N ALA A 523 2.12 15.96 0.82
CA ALA A 523 1.01 16.92 0.93
C ALA A 523 0.38 17.26 -0.43
N ASP A 524 1.21 17.18 -1.47
CA ASP A 524 0.95 17.54 -2.85
C ASP A 524 0.62 16.33 -3.75
N ALA A 525 0.34 15.16 -3.15
CA ALA A 525 0.00 13.89 -3.81
C ALA A 525 -1.17 13.95 -4.81
N ILE A 526 -1.96 15.03 -4.78
CA ILE A 526 -3.09 15.22 -5.69
C ILE A 526 -2.63 15.50 -7.12
N TRP A 527 -1.46 16.09 -7.33
CA TRP A 527 -1.09 16.64 -8.64
C TRP A 527 0.13 15.92 -9.25
N PRO A 528 0.18 15.75 -10.59
CA PRO A 528 1.36 15.21 -11.25
C PRO A 528 2.56 16.17 -11.15
N HIS A 529 3.78 15.66 -11.29
CA HIS A 529 4.99 16.48 -11.24
C HIS A 529 4.99 17.64 -12.26
N ALA A 530 4.47 17.39 -13.46
CA ALA A 530 4.35 18.41 -14.52
C ALA A 530 3.50 19.63 -14.11
N HIS A 531 2.53 19.45 -13.20
CA HIS A 531 1.72 20.56 -12.71
C HIS A 531 2.56 21.58 -11.92
N PHE A 532 3.51 21.11 -11.11
CA PHE A 532 4.37 21.99 -10.32
C PHE A 532 5.40 22.74 -11.18
N GLN A 533 5.93 22.08 -12.22
CA GLN A 533 6.81 22.73 -13.19
C GLN A 533 6.11 23.89 -13.89
N GLN A 534 4.85 23.70 -14.30
CA GLN A 534 4.09 24.76 -14.95
C GLN A 534 3.69 25.89 -14.02
N LEU A 535 3.40 25.59 -12.76
CA LEU A 535 3.20 26.63 -11.75
C LEU A 535 4.45 27.49 -11.60
N ALA A 536 5.65 26.88 -11.62
CA ALA A 536 6.91 27.60 -11.57
C ALA A 536 7.15 28.46 -12.83
N GLU A 537 6.95 27.89 -14.03
CA GLU A 537 7.08 28.60 -15.31
C GLU A 537 6.09 29.77 -15.44
N SER A 538 4.83 29.56 -15.03
CA SER A 538 3.81 30.60 -15.09
C SER A 538 4.12 31.77 -14.14
N ARG A 539 4.67 31.46 -12.95
CA ARG A 539 5.16 32.48 -12.02
C ARG A 539 6.37 33.24 -12.58
N SER A 540 7.29 32.56 -13.25
CA SER A 540 8.44 33.19 -13.92
C SER A 540 7.99 34.16 -15.01
N ASN A 541 7.14 33.70 -15.93
CA ASN A 541 6.63 34.53 -17.03
C ASN A 541 5.74 35.70 -16.56
N GLY A 542 5.03 35.52 -15.44
CA GLY A 542 4.27 36.60 -14.81
C GLY A 542 5.16 37.71 -14.25
N ASN A 543 6.31 37.35 -13.66
CA ASN A 543 7.27 38.32 -13.13
C ASN A 543 8.03 39.06 -14.25
N GLU A 544 8.37 38.38 -15.35
CA GLU A 544 9.01 39.03 -16.51
C GLU A 544 8.09 40.07 -17.18
N ASN A 545 6.80 39.79 -17.29
CA ASN A 545 5.83 40.74 -17.84
C ASN A 545 5.52 41.92 -16.89
N SER A 546 5.69 41.74 -15.57
CA SER A 546 5.59 42.83 -14.59
C SER A 546 6.76 43.80 -14.67
N HIS A 547 7.97 43.31 -14.96
CA HIS A 547 9.15 44.16 -15.14
C HIS A 547 9.18 44.96 -16.46
N ASN A 548 8.35 44.60 -17.45
CA ASN A 548 8.23 45.32 -18.71
C ASN A 548 7.10 46.38 -18.76
N MET A 549 6.34 46.55 -17.67
CA MET A 549 5.40 47.66 -17.53
C MET A 549 5.83 48.59 -16.39
N GLY A 550 6.67 49.56 -16.73
CA GLY A 550 6.81 50.77 -15.93
C GLY A 550 8.23 51.14 -15.54
N TRP A 551 9.10 51.42 -16.52
CA TRP A 551 10.16 52.41 -16.38
C TRP A 551 10.37 53.12 -17.73
N THR A 552 9.59 54.17 -17.98
CA THR A 552 9.99 55.24 -18.91
C THR A 552 10.97 56.15 -18.19
N GLU A 553 12.10 56.40 -18.86
CA GLU A 553 13.29 57.16 -18.45
C GLU A 553 13.00 58.48 -17.71
N THR A 554 13.75 58.76 -16.63
CA THR A 554 14.82 59.80 -16.64
C THR A 554 15.65 59.80 -15.34
N ASP A 555 16.97 59.76 -15.55
CA ASP A 555 18.09 60.35 -14.78
C ASP A 555 18.49 59.87 -13.35
N ALA A 556 19.51 59.01 -13.37
CA ALA A 556 20.89 59.23 -12.85
C ALA A 556 21.24 59.17 -11.33
N PHE A 557 22.33 58.41 -11.09
CA PHE A 557 23.25 58.33 -9.94
C PHE A 557 22.84 57.58 -8.65
N HIS A 558 23.29 56.32 -8.49
CA HIS A 558 24.48 55.95 -7.71
C HIS A 558 24.69 54.41 -7.68
N GLU A 559 25.93 53.96 -7.93
CA GLU A 559 26.40 52.58 -7.79
C GLU A 559 26.46 52.10 -6.33
N GLY A 560 26.19 50.80 -6.10
CA GLY A 560 26.57 50.12 -4.86
C GLY A 560 25.90 48.77 -4.56
N ALA A 561 26.33 47.71 -5.25
CA ALA A 561 26.45 46.30 -4.82
C ALA A 561 25.23 45.52 -4.23
N GLY A 562 24.94 44.35 -4.84
CA GLY A 562 24.25 43.24 -4.16
C GLY A 562 23.46 42.25 -5.03
N ALA A 563 24.09 41.59 -6.01
CA ALA A 563 23.46 40.50 -6.75
C ALA A 563 23.98 39.13 -6.26
N VAL A 564 23.10 38.30 -5.70
CA VAL A 564 23.33 36.86 -5.48
C VAL A 564 22.34 36.10 -6.36
N ALA A 565 22.83 35.62 -7.50
CA ALA A 565 22.11 34.72 -8.39
C ALA A 565 22.28 33.27 -7.90
N LEU A 566 21.20 32.48 -7.87
CA LEU A 566 21.23 31.08 -7.45
C LEU A 566 21.09 30.13 -8.65
N ARG A 567 22.25 29.54 -8.95
CA ARG A 567 22.67 28.41 -9.80
C ARG A 567 21.64 27.42 -10.35
N ASP A 568 21.82 27.16 -11.66
CA ASP A 568 21.36 26.03 -12.47
C ASP A 568 21.90 24.65 -12.01
N THR A 569 21.07 23.63 -12.25
CA THR A 569 21.19 22.21 -11.87
C THR A 569 22.01 21.34 -12.84
N SER A 570 22.92 21.92 -13.64
CA SER A 570 23.73 21.15 -14.60
C SER A 570 24.99 20.47 -14.03
N LEU A 571 25.30 20.66 -12.73
CA LEU A 571 26.57 20.21 -12.11
C LEU A 571 26.52 18.87 -11.36
N VAL A 572 25.44 18.09 -11.45
CA VAL A 572 25.34 16.79 -10.76
C VAL A 572 25.78 15.61 -11.65
N LEU A 573 25.91 15.81 -12.97
CA LEU A 573 26.31 14.75 -13.90
C LEU A 573 27.82 14.62 -14.13
N ASP A 574 28.63 15.61 -13.76
CA ASP A 574 30.10 15.58 -13.93
C ASP A 574 30.87 15.10 -12.69
N SER A 575 30.16 14.84 -11.58
CA SER A 575 30.76 14.46 -10.28
C SER A 575 30.90 12.95 -10.05
N MET A 576 30.42 12.09 -10.97
CA MET A 576 30.46 10.63 -10.78
C MET A 576 31.62 9.92 -11.51
N GLU A 577 32.47 10.64 -12.25
CA GLU A 577 33.55 10.02 -13.06
C GLU A 577 34.98 10.22 -12.53
N SER A 578 35.22 10.91 -11.41
CA SER A 578 36.59 11.16 -10.89
C SER A 578 36.98 10.43 -9.59
N GLY A 579 36.17 9.46 -9.13
CA GLY A 579 36.40 8.75 -7.86
C GLY A 579 37.18 7.42 -7.92
N ARG A 580 37.95 7.14 -8.98
CA ARG A 580 38.82 5.94 -9.09
C ARG A 580 40.23 6.34 -9.47
N ARG A 581 41.05 6.68 -8.47
CA ARG A 581 42.50 6.50 -8.39
C ARG A 581 42.99 7.24 -7.14
N PHE A 582 43.21 6.50 -6.06
CA PHE A 582 44.46 6.39 -5.29
C PHE A 582 44.22 5.46 -4.10
#